data_AF-A0AA94WM97-F1
#
_entry.id   AF-A0AA94WM97-F1
#
_cell.length_a   1.000
_cell.length_b   1.000
_cell.length_c   1.000
_cell.angle_alpha   90.00
_cell.angle_beta   90.00
_cell.angle_gamma   90.00
#
_symmetry.space_group_name_H-M   'P 1'
#
loop_
_entity.id
_entity.type
_entity.pdbx_description
1 polymer ?
#
loop_
_entity_poly.entity_id
_entity_poly.type
_entity_poly.pdbx_seq_one_letter_code
_entity_poly.pdbx_strand_id
1 'polypeptide(L)'
;MFQQSSKKYYILVFLLFISVLYGFQKHVEVNKQQDFLEPHLKEMVGNLQSETNTISSIMQRLMSEKEIPYAQWVQLKNGFNYIEDTSYEIEKLAKAIYPRHSDGLQFATKTSASLIAEELRYIEETLLEEDMDRLDTVAFPTEVEATLVRIHDTAAGWSEATNPFIGLPSNLLSRTGWVDMLKEMEDDSIVYQGDYGS
;
A
#
# COMPACT_ATOMS: atom_id res chain seq x y z
N MET A 1 21.85 18.35 50.17
CA MET A 1 20.70 19.27 50.28
C MET A 1 20.91 20.37 49.24
N PHE A 2 20.30 20.26 48.05
CA PHE A 2 20.47 21.26 47.00
C PHE A 2 19.64 22.49 47.37
N GLN A 3 20.28 23.51 47.94
CA GLN A 3 19.66 24.80 48.21
C GLN A 3 19.59 25.57 46.88
N GLN A 4 18.61 25.20 46.03
CA GLN A 4 18.26 26.01 44.88
C GLN A 4 17.81 27.38 45.42
N SER A 5 18.54 28.44 45.08
CA SER A 5 18.09 29.82 45.30
C SER A 5 16.66 29.94 44.75
N SER A 6 15.74 30.55 45.51
CA SER A 6 14.31 30.66 45.15
C SER A 6 14.12 31.18 43.71
N LYS A 7 15.02 32.04 43.22
CA LYS A 7 15.05 32.52 41.83
C LYS A 7 15.25 31.40 40.80
N LYS A 8 16.16 30.45 41.05
CA LYS A 8 16.41 29.29 40.17
C LYS A 8 15.23 28.33 40.15
N TYR A 9 14.52 28.17 41.27
CA TYR A 9 13.29 27.38 41.35
C TYR A 9 12.18 27.98 40.47
N TYR A 10 11.94 29.30 40.57
CA TYR A 10 10.94 29.96 39.71
C TYR A 10 11.28 29.91 38.22
N ILE A 11 12.56 30.03 37.86
CA ILE A 11 13.00 29.88 36.46
C ILE A 11 12.73 28.45 35.97
N LEU A 12 13.01 27.44 36.80
CA LEU A 12 12.75 26.04 36.44
C LEU A 12 11.25 25.78 36.22
N VAL A 13 10.39 26.26 37.13
CA VAL A 13 8.94 26.14 37.00
C VAL A 13 8.42 26.86 35.75
N PHE A 14 8.97 28.05 35.45
CA PHE A 14 8.63 28.80 34.25
C PHE A 14 9.03 28.07 32.96
N LEU A 15 10.23 27.48 32.91
CA LEU A 15 10.67 26.67 31.76
C LEU A 15 9.79 25.42 31.59
N LEU A 16 9.44 24.75 32.68
CA LEU A 16 8.58 23.57 32.65
C LEU A 16 7.18 23.92 32.13
N PHE A 17 6.64 25.08 32.53
CA PHE A 17 5.39 25.60 32.01
C PHE A 17 5.44 25.90 30.50
N ILE A 18 6.53 26.52 30.01
CA ILE A 18 6.74 26.74 28.57
C ILE A 18 6.83 25.41 27.82
N SER A 19 7.55 24.42 28.34
CA SER A 19 7.64 23.10 27.71
C SER A 19 6.29 22.41 27.61
N VAL A 20 5.44 22.51 28.63
CA VAL A 20 4.08 21.96 28.61
C VAL A 20 3.20 22.71 27.60
N LEU A 21 3.24 24.04 27.55
CA LEU A 21 2.50 24.83 26.57
C LEU A 21 2.93 24.54 25.13
N TYR A 22 4.24 24.42 24.90
CA TYR A 22 4.79 24.05 23.60
C TYR A 22 4.37 22.64 23.20
N GLY A 23 4.47 21.68 24.13
CA GLY A 23 4.00 20.31 23.92
C GLY A 23 2.50 20.26 23.60
N PHE A 24 1.69 21.04 24.30
CA PHE A 24 0.25 21.14 24.05
C PHE A 24 -0.05 21.77 22.68
N GLN A 25 0.58 22.89 22.32
CA GLN A 25 0.41 23.50 21.00
C GLN A 25 0.84 22.56 19.88
N LYS A 26 1.97 21.87 20.03
CA LYS A 26 2.43 20.88 19.05
C LYS A 26 1.47 19.70 18.95
N HIS A 27 0.92 19.25 20.07
CA HIS A 27 -0.09 18.18 20.09
C HIS A 27 -1.38 18.60 19.35
N VAL A 28 -1.84 19.84 19.56
CA VAL A 28 -3.01 20.39 18.85
C VAL A 28 -2.73 20.55 17.35
N GLU A 29 -1.53 21.00 16.96
CA GLU A 29 -1.12 21.12 15.56
C GLU A 29 -1.10 19.75 14.86
N VAL A 30 -0.52 18.74 15.51
CA VAL A 30 -0.50 17.35 15.00
C VAL A 30 -1.90 16.78 14.88
N ASN A 31 -2.78 16.98 15.86
CA ASN A 31 -4.17 16.50 15.79
C ASN A 31 -4.92 17.17 14.63
N LYS A 32 -4.73 18.48 14.40
CA LYS A 32 -5.35 19.19 13.26
C LYS A 32 -4.83 18.69 11.90
N GLN A 33 -3.55 18.35 11.81
CA GLN A 33 -2.98 17.74 10.59
C GLN A 33 -3.54 16.32 10.38
N GLN A 34 -3.74 15.54 11.45
CA GLN A 34 -4.38 14.23 11.37
C GLN A 34 -5.83 14.34 10.86
N ASP A 35 -6.63 15.25 11.41
CA ASP A 35 -8.03 15.47 10.96
C ASP A 35 -8.12 15.88 9.48
N PHE A 36 -7.10 16.59 8.96
CA PHE A 36 -7.04 17.02 7.56
C PHE A 36 -6.57 15.91 6.61
N LEU A 37 -5.64 15.05 7.05
CA LEU A 37 -5.08 13.96 6.24
C LEU A 37 -5.97 12.72 6.22
N GLU A 38 -6.83 12.55 7.21
CA GLU A 38 -7.68 11.37 7.39
C GLU A 38 -8.66 11.10 6.23
N PRO A 39 -9.38 12.09 5.65
CA PRO A 39 -10.26 11.84 4.50
C PRO A 39 -9.51 11.40 3.25
N HIS A 40 -8.33 11.98 3.00
CA HIS A 40 -7.51 11.62 1.84
C HIS A 40 -6.89 10.22 1.99
N LEU A 41 -6.42 9.88 3.20
CA LEU A 41 -5.94 8.54 3.51
C LEU A 41 -7.05 7.49 3.35
N LYS A 42 -8.27 7.80 3.80
CA LYS A 42 -9.46 6.94 3.60
C LYS A 42 -9.71 6.63 2.14
N GLU A 43 -9.69 7.66 1.31
CA GLU A 43 -9.88 7.53 -0.13
C GLU A 43 -8.78 6.66 -0.75
N MET A 44 -7.51 6.90 -0.42
CA MET A 44 -6.40 6.09 -0.93
C MET A 44 -6.48 4.63 -0.50
N VAL A 45 -6.77 4.35 0.78
CA VAL A 45 -6.91 2.96 1.26
C VAL A 45 -8.12 2.28 0.62
N GLY A 46 -9.25 2.96 0.49
CA GLY A 46 -10.44 2.42 -0.17
C GLY A 46 -10.22 2.14 -1.65
N ASN A 47 -9.51 3.02 -2.36
CA ASN A 47 -9.18 2.80 -3.76
C ASN A 47 -8.15 1.67 -3.92
N LEU A 48 -7.14 1.60 -3.05
CA LEU A 48 -6.17 0.49 -3.03
C LEU A 48 -6.87 -0.86 -2.81
N GLN A 49 -7.82 -0.91 -1.87
CA GLN A 49 -8.66 -2.08 -1.63
C GLN A 49 -9.45 -2.46 -2.90
N SER A 50 -10.12 -1.49 -3.52
CA SER A 50 -10.89 -1.73 -4.75
C SER A 50 -10.02 -2.27 -5.87
N GLU A 51 -8.82 -1.72 -6.05
CA GLU A 51 -7.91 -2.11 -7.11
C GLU A 51 -7.33 -3.51 -6.87
N THR A 52 -6.83 -3.79 -5.66
CA THR A 52 -6.29 -5.11 -5.29
C THR A 52 -7.33 -6.22 -5.46
N ASN A 53 -8.58 -5.98 -5.04
CA ASN A 53 -9.69 -6.93 -5.27
C ASN A 53 -9.99 -7.13 -6.77
N THR A 54 -9.93 -6.06 -7.56
CA THR A 54 -10.18 -6.13 -9.00
C THR A 54 -9.11 -6.95 -9.71
N ILE A 55 -7.84 -6.68 -9.42
CA ILE A 55 -6.70 -7.41 -9.98
C ILE A 55 -6.75 -8.88 -9.56
N SER A 56 -6.98 -9.15 -8.27
CA SER A 56 -7.11 -10.52 -7.74
C SER A 56 -8.20 -11.29 -8.47
N SER A 57 -9.37 -10.67 -8.71
CA SER A 57 -10.47 -11.27 -9.48
C SER A 57 -10.09 -11.57 -10.93
N ILE A 58 -9.39 -10.64 -11.60
CA ILE A 58 -8.90 -10.86 -12.98
C ILE A 58 -7.87 -12.01 -13.02
N MET A 59 -6.93 -12.04 -12.08
CA MET A 59 -5.93 -13.11 -11.98
C MET A 59 -6.56 -14.45 -11.66
N GLN A 60 -7.53 -14.51 -10.75
CA GLN A 60 -8.27 -15.73 -10.42
C GLN A 60 -8.99 -16.29 -11.65
N ARG A 61 -9.60 -15.40 -12.44
CA ARG A 61 -10.20 -15.78 -13.72
C ARG A 61 -9.15 -16.32 -14.68
N LEU A 62 -8.06 -15.59 -14.86
CA LEU A 62 -6.94 -16.00 -15.72
C LEU A 62 -6.40 -17.39 -15.36
N MET A 63 -6.23 -17.70 -14.08
CA MET A 63 -5.79 -19.02 -13.62
C MET A 63 -6.81 -20.13 -13.88
N SER A 64 -8.11 -19.80 -13.81
CA SER A 64 -9.18 -20.78 -14.00
C SER A 64 -9.52 -21.06 -15.47
N GLU A 65 -9.55 -20.02 -16.31
CA GLU A 65 -9.96 -20.08 -17.71
C GLU A 65 -8.75 -20.20 -18.65
N LYS A 66 -7.54 -19.89 -18.18
CA LYS A 66 -6.29 -19.77 -18.97
C LYS A 66 -6.34 -18.71 -20.07
N GLU A 67 -7.37 -17.89 -20.04
CA GLU A 67 -7.60 -16.82 -20.99
C GLU A 67 -8.37 -15.68 -20.34
N ILE A 68 -8.14 -14.45 -20.80
CA ILE A 68 -8.93 -13.28 -20.40
C ILE A 68 -9.11 -12.34 -21.59
N PRO A 69 -10.18 -11.51 -21.63
CA PRO A 69 -10.30 -10.44 -22.61
C PRO A 69 -9.13 -9.44 -22.51
N TYR A 70 -8.68 -8.91 -23.64
CA TYR A 70 -7.58 -7.94 -23.70
C TYR A 70 -7.89 -6.68 -22.89
N ALA A 71 -9.15 -6.26 -22.79
CA ALA A 71 -9.54 -5.19 -21.88
C ALA A 71 -9.20 -5.48 -20.39
N GLN A 72 -9.34 -6.73 -19.94
CA GLN A 72 -8.97 -7.15 -18.59
C GLN A 72 -7.45 -7.23 -18.43
N TRP A 73 -6.72 -7.61 -19.49
CA TRP A 73 -5.26 -7.55 -19.50
C TRP A 73 -4.72 -6.12 -19.36
N VAL A 74 -5.27 -5.17 -20.13
CA VAL A 74 -4.94 -3.75 -20.00
C VAL A 74 -5.28 -3.23 -18.59
N GLN A 75 -6.42 -3.65 -18.04
CA GLN A 75 -6.82 -3.31 -16.68
C GLN A 75 -5.82 -3.86 -15.64
N LEU A 76 -5.35 -5.09 -15.81
CA LEU A 76 -4.35 -5.71 -14.95
C LEU A 76 -3.07 -4.87 -14.86
N LYS A 77 -2.48 -4.52 -16.00
CA LYS A 77 -1.25 -3.69 -16.06
C LYS A 77 -1.44 -2.33 -15.40
N ASN A 78 -2.55 -1.65 -15.73
CA ASN A 78 -2.85 -0.34 -15.17
C ASN A 78 -3.10 -0.41 -13.67
N GLY A 79 -3.72 -1.49 -13.20
CA GLY A 79 -3.97 -1.74 -11.78
C GLY A 79 -2.68 -1.90 -10.99
N PHE A 80 -1.69 -2.64 -11.50
CA PHE A 80 -0.39 -2.76 -10.83
C PHE A 80 0.36 -1.42 -10.77
N ASN A 81 0.32 -0.60 -11.82
CA ASN A 81 0.86 0.77 -11.76
C ASN A 81 0.13 1.62 -10.70
N TYR A 82 -1.19 1.48 -10.59
CA TYR A 82 -1.97 2.18 -9.56
C TYR A 82 -1.60 1.75 -8.14
N ILE A 83 -1.40 0.44 -7.92
CA ILE A 83 -0.94 -0.09 -6.63
C ILE A 83 0.47 0.41 -6.32
N GLU A 84 1.36 0.50 -7.29
CA GLU A 84 2.70 1.07 -7.11
C GLU A 84 2.59 2.48 -6.50
N ASP A 85 1.90 3.38 -7.19
CA ASP A 85 1.79 4.79 -6.79
C ASP A 85 1.07 4.92 -5.44
N THR A 86 -0.05 4.22 -5.28
CA THR A 86 -0.91 4.39 -4.11
C THR A 86 -0.27 3.79 -2.86
N SER A 87 0.33 2.60 -2.95
CA SER A 87 1.04 1.99 -1.81
C SER A 87 2.23 2.84 -1.36
N TYR A 88 2.95 3.45 -2.30
CA TYR A 88 4.04 4.37 -1.99
C TYR A 88 3.57 5.60 -1.21
N GLU A 89 2.48 6.25 -1.66
CA GLU A 89 1.94 7.41 -0.98
C GLU A 89 1.42 7.08 0.42
N ILE A 90 0.69 5.97 0.56
CA ILE A 90 0.20 5.51 1.87
C ILE A 90 1.38 5.20 2.80
N GLU A 91 2.42 4.50 2.33
CA GLU A 91 3.57 4.17 3.18
C GLU A 91 4.37 5.41 3.62
N LYS A 92 4.54 6.41 2.74
CA LYS A 92 5.13 7.70 3.13
C LYS A 92 4.34 8.36 4.25
N LEU A 93 3.00 8.32 4.18
CA LEU A 93 2.16 8.83 5.25
C LEU A 93 2.32 7.99 6.53
N ALA A 94 2.48 6.68 6.42
CA ALA A 94 2.72 5.80 7.58
C ALA A 94 4.01 6.18 8.31
N LYS A 95 5.08 6.41 7.55
CA LYS A 95 6.38 6.84 8.06
C LYS A 95 6.34 8.25 8.65
N ALA A 96 5.54 9.15 8.09
CA ALA A 96 5.40 10.51 8.58
C ALA A 96 4.53 10.63 9.86
N ILE A 97 3.39 9.93 9.89
CA ILE A 97 2.38 10.09 10.95
C ILE A 97 2.62 9.11 12.11
N TYR A 98 3.09 7.89 11.82
CA TYR A 98 3.27 6.82 12.81
C TYR A 98 4.65 6.14 12.72
N PRO A 99 5.78 6.87 12.82
CA PRO A 99 7.13 6.36 12.54
C PRO A 99 7.56 5.13 13.34
N ARG A 100 7.04 4.96 14.58
CA ARG A 100 7.34 3.77 15.39
C ARG A 100 6.58 2.53 14.96
N HIS A 101 5.39 2.73 14.40
CA HIS A 101 4.51 1.64 14.02
C HIS A 101 4.71 1.26 12.55
N SER A 102 5.17 2.18 11.71
CA SER A 102 5.65 1.91 10.35
C SER A 102 7.12 1.46 10.28
N ASP A 103 7.75 1.23 11.44
CA ASP A 103 9.09 0.65 11.47
C ASP A 103 9.09 -0.72 10.78
N GLY A 104 10.11 -0.98 9.98
CA GLY A 104 10.23 -2.17 9.16
C GLY A 104 9.56 -2.10 7.79
N LEU A 105 8.74 -1.10 7.46
CA LEU A 105 8.22 -0.92 6.10
C LEU A 105 9.34 -0.49 5.14
N GLN A 106 9.46 -1.13 3.98
CA GLN A 106 10.58 -0.95 3.03
C GLN A 106 10.13 -0.65 1.60
N PHE A 107 8.89 -0.22 1.38
CA PHE A 107 8.33 -0.01 0.04
C PHE A 107 8.36 -1.27 -0.82
N ALA A 108 8.28 -2.47 -0.21
CA ALA A 108 8.30 -3.71 -0.97
C ALA A 108 7.04 -3.86 -1.83
N THR A 109 5.86 -3.45 -1.35
CA THR A 109 4.61 -3.45 -2.14
C THR A 109 4.73 -2.61 -3.40
N LYS A 110 5.25 -1.38 -3.28
CA LYS A 110 5.57 -0.52 -4.44
C LYS A 110 6.47 -1.26 -5.42
N THR A 111 7.54 -1.85 -4.90
CA THR A 111 8.60 -2.47 -5.71
C THR A 111 8.06 -3.69 -6.46
N SER A 112 7.32 -4.58 -5.79
CA SER A 112 6.69 -5.74 -6.42
C SER A 112 5.65 -5.33 -7.45
N ALA A 113 4.82 -4.32 -7.17
CA ALA A 113 3.84 -3.83 -8.14
C ALA A 113 4.51 -3.32 -9.42
N SER A 114 5.62 -2.60 -9.30
CA SER A 114 6.43 -2.13 -10.43
C SER A 114 7.02 -3.30 -11.24
N LEU A 115 7.64 -4.28 -10.56
CA LEU A 115 8.19 -5.48 -11.20
C LEU A 115 7.13 -6.29 -11.94
N ILE A 116 5.96 -6.49 -11.32
CA ILE A 116 4.83 -7.18 -11.93
C ILE A 116 4.36 -6.42 -13.19
N ALA A 117 4.21 -5.10 -13.12
CA ALA A 117 3.82 -4.30 -14.26
C ALA A 117 4.83 -4.42 -15.43
N GLU A 118 6.13 -4.48 -15.12
CA GLU A 118 7.18 -4.72 -16.11
C GLU A 118 7.10 -6.12 -16.73
N GLU A 119 6.89 -7.17 -15.94
CA GLU A 119 6.71 -8.54 -16.44
C GLU A 119 5.49 -8.65 -17.35
N LEU A 120 4.36 -8.07 -16.96
CA LEU A 120 3.15 -8.07 -17.78
C LEU A 120 3.37 -7.32 -19.09
N ARG A 121 4.10 -6.19 -19.07
CA ARG A 121 4.46 -5.49 -20.30
C ARG A 121 5.39 -6.32 -21.18
N TYR A 122 6.36 -7.02 -20.61
CA TYR A 122 7.23 -7.93 -21.35
C TYR A 122 6.45 -9.07 -22.01
N ILE A 123 5.49 -9.66 -21.30
CA ILE A 123 4.58 -10.69 -21.84
C ILE A 123 3.81 -10.13 -23.04
N GLU A 124 3.26 -8.92 -22.91
CA GLU A 124 2.54 -8.27 -24.02
C GLU A 124 3.42 -8.03 -25.24
N GLU A 125 4.57 -7.38 -25.05
CA GLU A 125 5.49 -7.01 -26.14
C GLU A 125 6.07 -8.24 -26.86
N THR A 126 6.18 -9.39 -26.17
CA THR A 126 6.84 -10.58 -26.70
C THR A 126 5.87 -11.64 -27.23
N LEU A 127 4.66 -11.72 -26.66
CA LEU A 127 3.77 -12.87 -26.85
C LEU A 127 2.39 -12.51 -27.40
N LEU A 128 1.99 -11.23 -27.35
CA LEU A 128 0.68 -10.79 -27.84
C LEU A 128 0.78 -10.12 -29.22
N GLU A 129 -0.31 -10.18 -29.98
CA GLU A 129 -0.38 -9.58 -31.32
C GLU A 129 -0.49 -8.05 -31.25
N GLU A 130 0.14 -7.32 -32.17
CA GLU A 130 0.23 -5.84 -32.14
C GLU A 130 -1.14 -5.12 -32.28
N ASP A 131 -2.17 -5.79 -32.80
CA ASP A 131 -3.47 -5.18 -33.16
C ASP A 131 -4.68 -5.86 -32.47
N MET A 132 -4.54 -6.26 -31.19
CA MET A 132 -5.66 -6.87 -30.44
C MET A 132 -6.76 -5.85 -30.11
N ASP A 133 -8.00 -6.17 -30.48
CA ASP A 133 -9.20 -5.46 -30.07
C ASP A 133 -9.55 -5.74 -28.61
N ARG A 134 -10.35 -4.85 -27.99
CA ARG A 134 -10.70 -4.94 -26.55
C ARG A 134 -11.40 -6.25 -26.15
N LEU A 135 -12.10 -6.88 -27.09
CA LEU A 135 -12.84 -8.13 -26.89
C LEU A 135 -12.02 -9.36 -27.27
N ASP A 136 -10.86 -9.18 -27.88
CA ASP A 136 -9.99 -10.28 -28.24
C ASP A 136 -9.50 -10.97 -26.99
N THR A 137 -9.32 -12.27 -27.11
CA THR A 137 -8.97 -13.13 -25.99
C THR A 137 -7.47 -13.30 -25.96
N VAL A 138 -6.88 -13.03 -24.81
CA VAL A 138 -5.47 -13.24 -24.53
C VAL A 138 -5.31 -14.66 -24.00
N ALA A 139 -4.66 -15.51 -24.79
CA ALA A 139 -4.28 -16.85 -24.37
C ALA A 139 -2.78 -16.89 -24.05
N PHE A 140 -2.42 -17.49 -22.92
CA PHE A 140 -1.04 -17.46 -22.44
C PHE A 140 -0.34 -18.80 -22.68
N PRO A 141 0.90 -18.77 -23.20
CA PRO A 141 1.66 -19.98 -23.43
C PRO A 141 2.20 -20.53 -22.10
N THR A 142 2.56 -21.82 -22.04
CA THR A 142 2.93 -22.50 -20.79
C THR A 142 4.16 -21.91 -20.13
N GLU A 143 5.05 -21.28 -20.92
CA GLU A 143 6.30 -20.68 -20.45
C GLU A 143 6.08 -19.53 -19.46
N VAL A 144 4.92 -18.85 -19.50
CA VAL A 144 4.59 -17.75 -18.57
C VAL A 144 3.72 -18.19 -17.40
N GLU A 145 3.29 -19.45 -17.35
CA GLU A 145 2.37 -19.97 -16.32
C GLU A 145 2.94 -19.78 -14.91
N ALA A 146 4.22 -20.11 -14.71
CA ALA A 146 4.87 -19.94 -13.41
C ALA A 146 4.90 -18.46 -12.95
N THR A 147 5.13 -17.54 -13.88
CA THR A 147 5.10 -16.10 -13.60
C THR A 147 3.69 -15.63 -13.23
N LEU A 148 2.69 -16.03 -14.02
CA LEU A 148 1.30 -15.68 -13.76
C LEU A 148 0.77 -16.26 -12.44
N VAL A 149 1.22 -17.45 -12.04
CA VAL A 149 0.90 -18.05 -10.73
C VAL A 149 1.48 -17.20 -9.59
N ARG A 150 2.75 -16.78 -9.67
CA ARG A 150 3.34 -15.91 -8.64
C ARG A 150 2.61 -14.58 -8.53
N ILE A 151 2.26 -13.97 -9.66
CA ILE A 151 1.47 -12.73 -9.71
C ILE A 151 0.10 -12.94 -9.08
N HIS A 152 -0.55 -14.07 -9.39
CA HIS A 152 -1.85 -14.43 -8.83
C HIS A 152 -1.80 -14.53 -7.30
N ASP A 153 -0.84 -15.29 -6.77
CA ASP A 153 -0.73 -15.53 -5.33
C ASP A 153 -0.43 -14.22 -4.58
N THR A 154 0.42 -13.37 -5.16
CA THR A 154 0.73 -12.03 -4.62
C THR A 154 -0.50 -11.12 -4.63
N ALA A 155 -1.24 -11.06 -5.74
CA ALA A 155 -2.46 -10.27 -5.84
C ALA A 155 -3.56 -10.78 -4.89
N ALA A 156 -3.65 -12.08 -4.68
CA ALA A 156 -4.57 -12.70 -3.74
C ALA A 156 -4.25 -12.30 -2.29
N GLY A 157 -2.98 -12.38 -1.88
CA GLY A 157 -2.53 -11.94 -0.56
C GLY A 157 -2.78 -10.45 -0.31
N TRP A 158 -2.47 -9.60 -1.30
CA TRP A 158 -2.81 -8.18 -1.24
C TRP A 158 -4.31 -7.92 -1.09
N SER A 159 -5.14 -8.67 -1.82
CA SER A 159 -6.59 -8.55 -1.69
C SER A 159 -7.10 -9.04 -0.33
N GLU A 160 -6.45 -10.03 0.28
CA GLU A 160 -6.79 -10.52 1.63
C GLU A 160 -6.43 -9.48 2.69
N ALA A 161 -5.24 -8.88 2.61
CA ALA A 161 -4.79 -7.82 3.51
C ALA A 161 -5.70 -6.58 3.45
N THR A 162 -6.20 -6.21 2.27
CA THR A 162 -7.08 -5.05 2.10
C THR A 162 -8.57 -5.37 2.36
N ASN A 163 -8.96 -6.64 2.41
CA ASN A 163 -10.35 -7.09 2.59
C ASN A 163 -11.06 -6.49 3.83
N PRO A 164 -10.40 -6.32 5.00
CA PRO A 164 -11.02 -5.66 6.16
C PRO A 164 -11.47 -4.23 5.88
N PHE A 165 -11.00 -3.62 4.78
CA PHE A 165 -11.32 -2.26 4.36
C PHE A 165 -12.49 -2.17 3.37
N ILE A 166 -13.11 -3.30 2.99
CA ILE A 166 -14.29 -3.31 2.11
C ILE A 166 -15.46 -2.55 2.75
N GLY A 167 -16.00 -1.57 2.01
CA GLY A 167 -17.25 -0.89 2.37
C GLY A 167 -17.20 -0.14 3.70
N LEU A 168 -16.00 0.21 4.19
CA LEU A 168 -15.85 0.76 5.53
C LEU A 168 -16.56 2.12 5.70
N PRO A 169 -17.43 2.27 6.72
CA PRO A 169 -17.82 3.57 7.22
C PRO A 169 -16.63 4.26 7.91
N SER A 170 -16.72 5.59 8.00
CA SER A 170 -15.65 6.54 8.33
C SER A 170 -14.92 6.36 9.68
N ASN A 171 -15.19 5.34 10.49
CA ASN A 171 -14.72 5.20 11.86
C ASN A 171 -13.85 3.96 12.15
N LEU A 172 -13.56 3.12 11.14
CA LEU A 172 -12.85 1.83 11.31
C LEU A 172 -11.40 1.81 10.80
N LEU A 173 -10.89 2.91 10.27
CA LEU A 173 -9.45 3.17 10.36
C LEU A 173 -9.13 3.36 11.85
N SER A 174 -8.94 2.25 12.56
CA SER A 174 -8.15 2.28 13.77
C SER A 174 -6.86 3.03 13.41
N ARG A 175 -6.39 3.92 14.28
CA ARG A 175 -5.38 4.94 13.93
C ARG A 175 -4.22 4.38 13.10
N THR A 176 -3.83 3.13 13.34
CA THR A 176 -2.74 2.44 12.66
C THR A 176 -3.13 1.20 11.83
N GLY A 177 -4.40 0.78 11.76
CA GLY A 177 -4.75 -0.50 11.11
C GLY A 177 -4.42 -0.57 9.62
N TRP A 178 -4.41 0.57 8.93
CA TRP A 178 -3.95 0.67 7.54
C TRP A 178 -2.43 0.56 7.39
N VAL A 179 -1.66 0.81 8.46
CA VAL A 179 -0.22 0.56 8.49
C VAL A 179 0.02 -0.94 8.65
N ASP A 180 -0.77 -1.61 9.48
CA ASP A 180 -0.73 -3.07 9.61
C ASP A 180 -1.10 -3.75 8.28
N MET A 181 -2.14 -3.26 7.60
CA MET A 181 -2.48 -3.68 6.22
C MET A 181 -1.29 -3.56 5.27
N LEU A 182 -0.54 -2.45 5.29
CA LEU A 182 0.64 -2.29 4.43
C LEU A 182 1.72 -3.32 4.75
N LYS A 183 1.91 -3.68 6.02
CA LYS A 183 2.89 -4.71 6.41
C LYS A 183 2.47 -6.09 5.91
N GLU A 184 1.19 -6.42 6.03
CA GLU A 184 0.65 -7.68 5.50
C GLU A 184 0.86 -7.75 3.98
N MET A 185 0.57 -6.67 3.25
CA MET A 185 0.88 -6.60 1.82
C MET A 185 2.39 -6.70 1.53
N GLU A 186 3.24 -6.16 2.41
CA GLU A 186 4.70 -6.21 2.25
C GLU A 186 5.24 -7.63 2.41
N ASP A 187 4.66 -8.44 3.30
CA ASP A 187 5.04 -9.84 3.49
C ASP A 187 4.87 -10.64 2.19
N ASP A 188 3.72 -10.53 1.52
CA ASP A 188 3.49 -11.17 0.21
C ASP A 188 4.42 -10.60 -0.87
N SER A 189 4.71 -9.31 -0.80
CA SER A 189 5.60 -8.63 -1.75
C SER A 189 7.05 -9.12 -1.63
N ILE A 190 7.51 -9.37 -0.40
CA ILE A 190 8.84 -9.92 -0.11
C ILE A 190 8.95 -11.34 -0.64
N VAL A 191 7.91 -12.16 -0.49
CA VAL A 191 7.86 -13.51 -1.07
C VAL A 191 8.02 -13.44 -2.59
N TYR A 192 7.24 -12.59 -3.25
CA TYR A 192 7.35 -12.37 -4.70
C TYR A 192 8.77 -11.96 -5.14
N GLN A 193 9.39 -11.00 -4.44
CA GLN A 193 10.74 -10.52 -4.76
C GLN A 193 11.81 -11.58 -4.52
N GLY A 194 11.65 -12.40 -3.48
CA GLY A 194 12.56 -13.51 -3.18
C GLY A 194 12.60 -14.51 -4.32
N ASP A 195 11.44 -14.83 -4.89
CA ASP A 195 11.31 -15.75 -6.03
C ASP A 195 11.73 -15.13 -7.37
N TYR A 196 11.62 -13.80 -7.53
CA TYR A 196 12.09 -13.09 -8.73
C TYR A 196 13.63 -13.08 -8.85
N GLY A 197 14.33 -13.10 -7.72
CA GLY A 197 15.80 -13.05 -7.66
C GLY A 197 16.52 -14.40 -7.68
N SER A 198 15.79 -15.52 -7.68
CA SER A 198 16.32 -16.90 -7.65
C SER A 198 16.28 -17.58 -9.01
#